data_AF-A0A3S0KK17-F1
#
_entry.id   AF-A0A3S0KK17-F1
#
_cell.length_a   1.000
_cell.length_b   1.000
_cell.length_c   1.000
_cell.angle_alpha   90.00
_cell.angle_beta   90.00
_cell.angle_gamma   90.00
#
_symmetry.space_group_name_H-M   'P 1'
#
loop_
_entity.id
_entity.type
_entity.pdbx_description
1 polymer ?
#
loop_
_entity_poly.entity_id
_entity_poly.type
_entity_poly.pdbx_seq_one_letter_code
_entity_poly.pdbx_strand_id
1 'polypeptide(L)'
;MELLKNEFLNELARQLGNHPEKESILMEYDAHLDELLISFYGQVEESDMREQVYSRFGTPGEIAAMWKEELSVTPSNMKWLFIAVNILFFGGGGALTLAHNLLDWSWLTSLWDQLTSVPILIALIYMFFWALLGYEIGKGFGHKGKRLLRNTFLLALIPNLSLMILTVFKIIPHEWFRPLLTETFIMLCILFTILLYPVCLISYKWGKKASI
;
A
#
# COMPACT_ATOMS: atom_id res chain seq x y z
N MET A 1 -17.80 -37.45 -2.10
CA MET A 1 -17.43 -36.16 -1.43
C MET A 1 -15.97 -35.74 -1.67
N GLU A 2 -14.96 -36.48 -1.22
CA GLU A 2 -13.52 -36.18 -1.44
C GLU A 2 -13.14 -35.99 -2.92
N LEU A 3 -13.68 -36.82 -3.82
CA LEU A 3 -13.47 -36.71 -5.27
C LEU A 3 -13.95 -35.36 -5.84
N LEU A 4 -15.15 -34.91 -5.43
CA LEU A 4 -15.73 -33.65 -5.89
C LEU A 4 -14.89 -32.45 -5.44
N LYS A 5 -14.43 -32.46 -4.18
CA LYS A 5 -13.54 -31.44 -3.62
C LYS A 5 -12.24 -31.34 -4.41
N ASN A 6 -11.59 -32.48 -4.64
CA ASN A 6 -10.33 -32.55 -5.38
C ASN A 6 -10.49 -32.08 -6.83
N GLU A 7 -11.58 -32.45 -7.50
CA GLU A 7 -11.88 -31.96 -8.86
C GLU A 7 -12.08 -30.44 -8.90
N PHE A 8 -12.83 -29.89 -7.94
CA PHE A 8 -13.06 -28.45 -7.84
C PHE A 8 -11.75 -27.68 -7.63
N LEU A 9 -10.95 -28.10 -6.65
CA LEU A 9 -9.69 -27.44 -6.32
C LEU A 9 -8.65 -27.56 -7.45
N ASN A 10 -8.60 -28.70 -8.14
CA ASN A 10 -7.72 -28.88 -9.29
C ASN A 10 -8.10 -27.98 -10.46
N GLU A 11 -9.39 -27.85 -10.77
CA GLU A 11 -9.84 -26.96 -11.83
C GLU A 11 -9.59 -25.49 -11.45
N LEU A 12 -9.87 -25.10 -10.21
CA LEU A 12 -9.55 -23.76 -9.69
C LEU A 12 -8.04 -23.47 -9.78
N ALA A 13 -7.20 -24.43 -9.37
CA ALA A 13 -5.74 -24.33 -9.45
C ALA A 13 -5.26 -24.17 -10.90
N ARG A 14 -5.90 -24.84 -11.86
CA ARG A 14 -5.61 -24.73 -13.29
C ARG A 14 -5.98 -23.35 -13.82
N GLN A 15 -7.16 -22.85 -13.47
CA GLN A 15 -7.66 -21.56 -13.96
C GLN A 15 -6.95 -20.35 -13.35
N LEU A 16 -6.49 -20.45 -12.10
CA LEU A 16 -5.64 -19.45 -11.44
C LEU A 16 -4.23 -19.36 -12.08
N GLY A 17 -3.74 -20.42 -12.73
CA GLY A 17 -2.44 -20.41 -13.40
C GLY A 17 -1.27 -20.12 -12.44
N ASN A 18 -0.50 -19.07 -12.73
CA ASN A 18 0.65 -18.59 -11.92
C ASN A 18 0.26 -17.47 -10.95
N HIS A 19 -0.98 -17.46 -10.45
CA HIS A 19 -1.43 -16.44 -9.50
C HIS A 19 -0.51 -16.40 -8.26
N PRO A 20 0.00 -15.23 -7.84
CA PRO A 20 0.93 -15.10 -6.72
C PRO A 20 0.33 -15.59 -5.38
N GLU A 21 -1.00 -15.59 -5.27
CA GLU A 21 -1.73 -16.06 -4.08
C GLU A 21 -2.39 -17.43 -4.24
N LYS A 22 -2.02 -18.20 -5.28
CA LYS A 22 -2.67 -19.47 -5.62
C LYS A 22 -2.83 -20.42 -4.42
N GLU A 23 -1.76 -20.68 -3.68
CA GLU A 23 -1.79 -21.61 -2.54
C GLU A 23 -2.73 -21.14 -1.42
N SER A 24 -2.78 -19.82 -1.18
CA SER A 24 -3.64 -19.22 -0.17
C SER A 24 -5.11 -19.34 -0.55
N ILE A 25 -5.43 -19.05 -1.81
CA ILE A 25 -6.79 -19.15 -2.34
C ILE A 25 -7.26 -20.61 -2.27
N LEU A 26 -6.41 -21.55 -2.71
CA LEU A 26 -6.74 -22.98 -2.65
C LEU A 26 -6.99 -23.45 -1.23
N MET A 27 -6.19 -23.03 -0.25
CA MET A 27 -6.35 -23.42 1.15
C MET A 27 -7.63 -22.84 1.78
N GLU A 28 -8.03 -21.64 1.39
CA GLU A 28 -9.28 -21.02 1.83
C GLU A 28 -10.49 -21.78 1.29
N TYR A 29 -10.52 -22.04 -0.02
CA TYR A 29 -11.59 -22.83 -0.64
C TYR A 29 -11.60 -24.28 -0.16
N ASP A 30 -10.46 -24.86 0.18
CA ASP A 30 -10.35 -26.20 0.77
C ASP A 30 -11.12 -26.29 2.10
N ALA A 31 -10.88 -25.35 3.01
CA ALA A 31 -11.56 -25.28 4.30
C ALA A 31 -13.07 -25.02 4.16
N HIS A 32 -13.45 -24.12 3.26
CA HIS A 32 -14.86 -23.80 3.03
C HIS A 32 -15.63 -24.93 2.32
N LEU A 33 -14.98 -25.67 1.42
CA LEU A 33 -15.56 -26.85 0.80
C LEU A 33 -15.76 -27.98 1.82
N ASP A 34 -14.83 -28.17 2.76
CA ASP A 34 -15.01 -29.15 3.82
C ASP A 34 -16.22 -28.83 4.69
N GLU A 35 -16.36 -27.57 5.11
CA GLU A 35 -17.50 -27.11 5.90
C GLU A 35 -18.83 -27.31 5.13
N LEU A 36 -18.84 -26.97 3.84
CA LEU A 36 -20.03 -27.13 3.01
C LEU A 36 -20.38 -28.60 2.76
N LEU A 37 -19.41 -29.46 2.47
CA LEU A 37 -19.65 -30.89 2.22
C LEU A 37 -20.12 -31.62 3.48
N ILE A 38 -19.63 -31.24 4.66
CA ILE A 38 -20.15 -31.72 5.94
C ILE A 38 -21.63 -31.33 6.08
N SER A 39 -22.01 -30.10 5.69
CA SER A 39 -23.40 -29.64 5.78
C SER A 39 -24.36 -30.42 4.88
N PHE A 40 -23.86 -31.06 3.82
CA PHE A 40 -24.67 -31.87 2.90
C PHE A 40 -24.79 -33.34 3.33
N TYR A 41 -24.05 -33.78 4.35
CA TYR A 41 -24.03 -35.17 4.77
C TYR A 41 -25.42 -35.65 5.21
N GLY A 42 -26.00 -36.58 4.45
CA GLY A 42 -27.33 -37.15 4.71
C GLY A 42 -28.53 -36.29 4.29
N GLN A 43 -28.31 -35.13 3.65
CA GLN A 43 -29.37 -34.22 3.21
C GLN A 43 -29.48 -34.09 1.69
N VAL A 44 -28.42 -34.38 0.95
CA VAL A 44 -28.33 -34.14 -0.49
C VAL A 44 -27.84 -35.41 -1.18
N GLU A 45 -28.48 -35.80 -2.28
CA GLU A 45 -27.98 -36.89 -3.12
C GLU A 45 -26.67 -36.48 -3.82
N GLU A 46 -25.78 -37.45 -4.06
CA GLU A 46 -24.46 -37.19 -4.63
C GLU A 46 -24.51 -36.56 -6.03
N SER A 47 -25.60 -36.79 -6.79
CA SER A 47 -25.84 -36.16 -8.09
C SER A 47 -26.02 -34.64 -8.01
N ASP A 48 -26.58 -34.15 -6.90
CA ASP A 48 -27.01 -32.75 -6.74
C ASP A 48 -25.99 -31.93 -5.95
N MET A 49 -25.06 -32.59 -5.24
CA MET A 49 -24.01 -31.93 -4.47
C MET A 49 -23.17 -30.98 -5.32
N ARG A 50 -22.85 -31.36 -6.57
CA ARG A 50 -22.05 -30.51 -7.47
C ARG A 50 -22.77 -29.20 -7.80
N GLU A 51 -24.06 -29.30 -8.10
CA GLU A 51 -24.87 -28.14 -8.46
C GLU A 51 -25.08 -27.20 -7.27
N GLN A 52 -25.23 -27.75 -6.06
CA GLN A 52 -25.27 -26.95 -4.83
C GLN A 52 -23.94 -26.27 -4.51
N VAL A 53 -22.81 -26.95 -4.72
CA VAL A 53 -21.48 -26.34 -4.57
C VAL A 53 -21.33 -25.14 -5.53
N TYR A 54 -21.69 -25.32 -6.81
CA TYR A 54 -21.63 -24.24 -7.79
C TYR A 54 -22.63 -23.12 -7.52
N SER A 55 -23.83 -23.43 -7.01
CA SER A 55 -24.79 -22.40 -6.61
C SER A 55 -24.31 -21.57 -5.42
N ARG A 56 -23.52 -22.15 -4.51
CA ARG A 56 -23.02 -21.47 -3.29
C ARG A 56 -21.74 -20.68 -3.53
N PHE A 57 -20.78 -21.28 -4.24
CA PHE A 57 -19.45 -20.69 -4.44
C PHE A 57 -19.25 -20.07 -5.84
N GLY A 58 -20.11 -20.40 -6.80
CA GLY A 58 -19.83 -20.19 -8.21
C GLY A 58 -18.98 -21.32 -8.80
N THR A 59 -18.78 -21.27 -10.11
CA THR A 59 -17.90 -22.20 -10.81
C THR A 59 -16.42 -21.85 -10.55
N PRO A 60 -15.50 -22.82 -10.63
CA PRO A 60 -14.06 -22.56 -10.52
C PRO A 60 -13.55 -21.47 -11.47
N GLY A 61 -14.19 -21.32 -12.64
CA GLY A 61 -13.83 -20.28 -13.61
C GLY A 61 -14.32 -18.89 -13.25
N GLU A 62 -15.52 -18.76 -12.68
CA GLU A 62 -16.01 -17.48 -12.16
C GLU A 62 -15.14 -17.01 -10.99
N ILE A 63 -14.78 -17.92 -10.08
CA ILE A 63 -13.87 -17.63 -8.96
C ILE A 63 -12.51 -17.18 -9.49
N ALA A 64 -11.92 -17.92 -10.44
CA ALA A 64 -10.65 -17.54 -11.03
C ALA A 64 -10.71 -16.21 -11.78
N ALA A 65 -11.84 -15.88 -12.42
CA ALA A 65 -12.06 -14.59 -13.07
C ALA A 65 -12.12 -13.44 -12.06
N MET A 66 -12.87 -13.61 -10.95
CA MET A 66 -12.93 -12.64 -9.85
C MET A 66 -11.54 -12.35 -9.27
N TRP A 67 -10.75 -13.39 -8.97
CA TRP A 67 -9.40 -13.20 -8.43
C TRP A 67 -8.43 -12.55 -9.44
N LYS A 68 -8.58 -12.83 -10.75
CA LYS A 68 -7.82 -12.15 -11.79
C LYS A 68 -8.21 -10.68 -11.92
N GLU A 69 -9.49 -10.36 -11.77
CA GLU A 69 -9.99 -8.99 -11.79
C GLU A 69 -9.50 -8.23 -10.56
N GLU A 70 -9.58 -8.82 -9.37
CA GLU A 70 -9.10 -8.22 -8.11
C GLU A 70 -7.61 -7.87 -8.14
N LEU A 71 -6.77 -8.72 -8.76
CA LEU A 71 -5.36 -8.41 -9.06
C LEU A 71 -5.19 -7.25 -10.04
N SER A 72 -6.09 -7.10 -11.01
CA SER A 72 -6.01 -6.03 -12.01
C SER A 72 -6.35 -4.66 -11.42
N VAL A 73 -7.22 -4.63 -10.40
CA VAL A 73 -7.61 -3.38 -9.71
C VAL A 73 -6.68 -3.05 -8.53
N THR A 74 -6.03 -4.04 -7.91
CA THR A 74 -5.28 -3.87 -6.66
C THR A 74 -4.13 -4.88 -6.59
N PRO A 75 -2.90 -4.57 -7.08
CA PRO A 75 -1.88 -3.92 -6.24
C PRO A 75 -0.79 -3.11 -7.00
N SER A 76 -0.74 -3.17 -8.34
CA SER A 76 0.36 -2.60 -9.15
C SER A 76 0.27 -1.08 -9.27
N ASN A 77 -0.94 -0.56 -9.50
CA ASN A 77 -1.18 0.86 -9.73
C ASN A 77 -0.96 1.68 -8.46
N MET A 78 -1.43 1.20 -7.31
CA MET A 78 -1.19 1.84 -6.00
C MET A 78 0.30 1.88 -5.65
N LYS A 79 1.04 0.78 -5.85
CA LYS A 79 2.49 0.74 -5.59
C LYS A 79 3.26 1.74 -6.47
N TRP A 80 2.87 1.87 -7.74
CA TRP A 80 3.42 2.86 -8.66
C TRP A 80 3.04 4.30 -8.30
N LEU A 81 1.79 4.54 -7.90
CA LEU A 81 1.35 5.85 -7.40
C LEU A 81 2.21 6.29 -6.20
N PHE A 82 2.49 5.39 -5.26
CA PHE A 82 3.31 5.70 -4.09
C PHE A 82 4.77 6.00 -4.43
N ILE A 83 5.35 5.22 -5.35
CA ILE A 83 6.70 5.47 -5.85
C ILE A 83 6.75 6.80 -6.61
N ALA A 84 5.78 7.05 -7.48
CA ALA A 84 5.69 8.27 -8.27
C ALA A 84 5.55 9.53 -7.39
N VAL A 85 4.71 9.48 -6.34
CA VAL A 85 4.54 10.62 -5.43
C VAL A 85 5.81 10.90 -4.61
N ASN A 86 6.51 9.86 -4.14
CA ASN A 86 7.79 10.07 -3.45
C ASN A 86 8.88 10.61 -4.38
N ILE A 87 8.95 10.12 -5.61
CA ILE A 87 9.86 10.65 -6.63
C ILE A 87 9.50 12.10 -6.97
N LEU A 88 8.21 12.43 -7.08
CA LEU A 88 7.74 13.79 -7.34
C LEU A 88 8.11 14.73 -6.19
N PHE A 89 7.88 14.34 -4.94
CA PHE A 89 8.22 15.17 -3.79
C PHE A 89 9.75 15.34 -3.64
N PHE A 90 10.51 14.25 -3.74
CA PHE A 90 11.95 14.28 -3.55
C PHE A 90 12.69 14.89 -4.74
N GLY A 91 12.36 14.43 -5.95
CA GLY A 91 12.94 14.92 -7.20
C GLY A 91 12.49 16.33 -7.53
N GLY A 92 11.19 16.64 -7.35
CA GLY A 92 10.65 17.98 -7.55
C GLY A 92 11.19 18.98 -6.53
N GLY A 93 11.23 18.62 -5.24
CA GLY A 93 11.82 19.46 -4.20
C GLY A 93 13.32 19.68 -4.42
N GLY A 94 14.07 18.64 -4.79
CA GLY A 94 15.49 18.74 -5.11
C GLY A 94 15.76 19.60 -6.35
N ALA A 95 15.01 19.40 -7.43
CA ALA A 95 15.11 20.20 -8.64
C ALA A 95 14.75 21.67 -8.39
N LEU A 96 13.72 21.93 -7.59
CA LEU A 96 13.32 23.27 -7.20
C LEU A 96 14.42 23.97 -6.38
N THR A 97 15.02 23.26 -5.42
CA THR A 97 16.13 23.75 -4.60
C THR A 97 17.34 24.09 -5.48
N LEU A 98 17.70 23.22 -6.41
CA LEU A 98 18.81 23.44 -7.34
C LEU A 98 18.53 24.61 -8.27
N ALA A 99 17.32 24.67 -8.86
CA ALA A 99 16.93 25.74 -9.76
C ALA A 99 16.93 27.09 -9.03
N HIS A 100 16.46 27.16 -7.78
CA HIS A 100 16.47 28.41 -7.01
C HIS A 100 17.88 28.92 -6.70
N ASN A 101 18.81 28.01 -6.41
CA ASN A 101 20.19 28.38 -6.08
C ASN A 101 21.08 28.64 -7.31
N LEU A 102 20.76 28.06 -8.47
CA LEU A 102 21.57 28.17 -9.69
C LEU A 102 20.99 29.14 -10.72
N LEU A 103 19.70 29.48 -10.63
CA LEU A 103 19.00 30.34 -11.59
C LEU A 103 18.39 31.54 -10.86
N ASP A 104 18.80 32.75 -11.23
CA ASP A 104 18.29 34.03 -10.71
C ASP A 104 16.90 34.40 -11.29
N TRP A 105 15.98 33.44 -11.31
CA TRP A 105 14.63 33.65 -11.81
C TRP A 105 13.73 34.23 -10.72
N SER A 106 13.28 35.47 -10.89
CA SER A 106 12.45 36.20 -9.93
C SER A 106 11.14 35.48 -9.56
N TRP A 107 10.50 34.81 -10.53
CA TRP A 107 9.29 34.01 -10.29
C TRP A 107 9.55 32.79 -9.42
N LEU A 108 10.75 32.19 -9.54
CA LEU A 108 11.15 31.01 -8.79
C LEU A 108 11.42 31.36 -7.33
N THR A 109 12.04 32.52 -7.08
CA THR A 109 12.25 33.08 -5.74
C THR A 109 10.92 33.39 -5.05
N SER A 110 9.96 34.02 -5.75
CA SER A 110 8.63 34.26 -5.17
C SER A 110 7.88 32.97 -4.83
N LEU A 111 8.00 31.94 -5.66
CA LEU A 111 7.41 30.62 -5.40
C LEU A 111 8.10 29.92 -4.23
N TRP A 112 9.42 30.03 -4.14
CA TRP A 112 10.23 29.51 -3.03
C TRP A 112 9.85 30.16 -1.70
N ASP A 113 9.73 31.48 -1.66
CA ASP A 113 9.33 32.23 -0.46
C ASP A 113 7.92 31.82 0.02
N GLN A 114 6.97 31.63 -0.90
CA GLN A 114 5.64 31.13 -0.55
C GLN A 114 5.67 29.71 -0.02
N LEU A 115 6.39 28.79 -0.69
CA LEU A 115 6.49 27.40 -0.25
C LEU A 115 7.16 27.29 1.12
N THR A 116 8.20 28.09 1.34
CA THR A 116 8.98 28.09 2.58
C THR A 116 8.31 28.85 3.73
N SER A 117 7.23 29.58 3.46
CA SER A 117 6.40 30.22 4.49
C SER A 117 5.42 29.26 5.19
N VAL A 118 5.13 28.09 4.61
CA VAL A 118 4.14 27.12 5.14
C VAL A 118 4.69 25.70 5.36
N PRO A 119 5.89 25.53 5.95
CA PRO A 119 6.55 24.22 6.04
C PRO A 119 5.81 23.24 6.96
N ILE A 120 5.10 23.75 7.98
CA ILE A 120 4.24 22.94 8.86
C ILE A 120 3.06 22.35 8.09
N LEU A 121 2.43 23.15 7.21
CA LEU A 121 1.30 22.69 6.41
C LEU A 121 1.74 21.57 5.45
N ILE A 122 2.91 21.72 4.82
CA ILE A 122 3.50 20.69 3.95
C ILE A 122 3.71 19.39 4.74
N ALA A 123 4.25 19.48 5.96
CA ALA A 123 4.46 18.32 6.82
C ALA A 123 3.15 17.63 7.24
N LEU A 124 2.09 18.40 7.52
CA LEU A 124 0.76 17.87 7.84
C LEU A 124 0.13 17.15 6.65
N ILE A 125 0.20 17.74 5.45
CA ILE A 125 -0.28 17.11 4.21
C ILE A 125 0.47 15.81 3.95
N TYR A 126 1.79 15.81 4.15
CA TYR A 126 2.61 14.61 4.00
C TYR A 126 2.23 13.52 5.01
N MET A 127 2.00 13.86 6.29
CA MET A 127 1.50 12.92 7.28
C MET A 127 0.11 12.36 6.91
N PHE A 128 -0.78 13.20 6.40
CA PHE A 128 -2.10 12.77 5.96
C PHE A 128 -2.01 11.81 4.77
N PHE A 129 -1.15 12.09 3.79
CA PHE A 129 -0.86 11.17 2.68
C PHE A 129 -0.39 9.80 3.19
N TRP A 130 0.52 9.78 4.17
CA TRP A 130 0.99 8.54 4.80
C TRP A 130 -0.09 7.80 5.58
N ALA A 131 -0.98 8.51 6.27
CA ALA A 131 -2.14 7.92 6.93
C ALA A 131 -3.08 7.26 5.90
N LEU A 132 -3.42 7.98 4.82
CA LEU A 132 -4.28 7.47 3.75
C LEU A 132 -3.66 6.25 3.05
N LEU A 133 -2.34 6.27 2.82
CA LEU A 133 -1.58 5.14 2.32
C LEU A 133 -1.68 3.93 3.26
N GLY A 134 -1.49 4.14 4.56
CA GLY A 134 -1.65 3.09 5.56
C GLY A 134 -3.05 2.47 5.48
N TYR A 135 -4.09 3.31 5.40
CA TYR A 135 -5.48 2.90 5.27
C TYR A 135 -5.75 2.07 4.01
N GLU A 136 -5.35 2.56 2.83
CA GLU A 136 -5.55 1.85 1.56
C GLU A 136 -4.80 0.50 1.54
N ILE A 137 -3.58 0.44 2.08
CA ILE A 137 -2.86 -0.84 2.20
C ILE A 137 -3.58 -1.78 3.18
N GLY A 138 -4.14 -1.25 4.26
CA GLY A 138 -4.93 -2.03 5.21
C GLY A 138 -6.18 -2.62 4.57
N LYS A 139 -6.90 -1.81 3.81
CA LYS A 139 -8.13 -2.17 3.11
C LYS A 139 -7.88 -3.19 1.99
N GLY A 140 -6.86 -2.95 1.16
CA GLY A 140 -6.59 -3.75 -0.04
C GLY A 140 -5.75 -5.01 0.18
N PHE A 141 -4.96 -5.13 1.26
CA PHE A 141 -4.04 -6.26 1.45
C PHE A 141 -4.24 -7.05 2.75
N GLY A 142 -5.21 -6.67 3.59
CA GLY A 142 -5.58 -7.41 4.79
C GLY A 142 -4.36 -7.83 5.64
N HIS A 143 -4.32 -9.10 6.07
CA HIS A 143 -3.25 -9.63 6.95
C HIS A 143 -1.85 -9.66 6.30
N LYS A 144 -1.77 -9.73 4.96
CA LYS A 144 -0.49 -9.80 4.20
C LYS A 144 0.12 -8.42 3.91
N GLY A 145 -0.68 -7.34 4.01
CA GLY A 145 -0.26 -5.96 3.76
C GLY A 145 0.79 -5.41 4.72
N LYS A 146 0.99 -6.00 5.90
CA LYS A 146 1.95 -5.52 6.91
C LYS A 146 3.41 -5.53 6.41
N ARG A 147 3.80 -6.55 5.62
CA ARG A 147 5.15 -6.64 5.04
C ARG A 147 5.34 -5.63 3.92
N LEU A 148 4.31 -5.44 3.08
CA LEU A 148 4.30 -4.44 2.01
C LEU A 148 4.39 -3.02 2.59
N LEU A 149 3.56 -2.69 3.58
CA LEU A 149 3.58 -1.43 4.31
C LEU A 149 4.98 -1.13 4.86
N ARG A 150 5.61 -2.10 5.56
CA ARG A 150 6.95 -1.91 6.13
C ARG A 150 8.02 -1.64 5.07
N ASN A 151 8.01 -2.42 3.98
CA ASN A 151 9.00 -2.27 2.92
C ASN A 151 8.82 -0.96 2.14
N THR A 152 7.59 -0.60 1.79
CA THR A 152 7.28 0.67 1.12
C THR A 152 7.60 1.88 2.02
N PHE A 153 7.26 1.79 3.31
CA PHE A 153 7.59 2.80 4.30
C PHE A 153 9.10 3.01 4.42
N LEU A 154 9.88 1.94 4.58
CA LEU A 154 11.34 2.03 4.66
C LEU A 154 11.95 2.59 3.37
N LEU A 155 11.51 2.12 2.20
CA LEU A 155 12.05 2.56 0.91
C LEU A 155 11.80 4.06 0.66
N ALA A 156 10.67 4.60 1.11
CA ALA A 156 10.35 6.02 1.00
C ALA A 156 10.98 6.87 2.13
N LEU A 157 11.13 6.30 3.33
CA LEU A 157 11.70 7.01 4.47
C LEU A 157 13.22 7.17 4.36
N ILE A 158 13.93 6.15 3.85
CA ILE A 158 15.40 6.16 3.78
C ILE A 158 15.94 7.39 3.03
N PRO A 159 15.47 7.75 1.82
CA PRO A 159 15.92 8.94 1.11
C PRO A 159 15.65 10.24 1.88
N ASN A 160 14.45 10.40 2.45
CA ASN A 160 14.08 11.57 3.25
C ASN A 160 14.92 11.72 4.52
N LEU A 161 15.13 10.62 5.25
CA LEU A 161 15.93 10.61 6.47
C LEU A 161 17.40 10.88 6.16
N SER A 162 17.91 10.30 5.07
CA SER A 162 19.27 10.54 4.58
C SER A 162 19.47 12.02 4.24
N LEU A 163 18.52 12.64 3.53
CA LEU A 163 18.59 14.06 3.21
C LEU A 163 18.62 14.92 4.47
N MET A 164 17.71 14.67 5.43
CA MET A 164 17.68 15.39 6.72
C MET A 164 19.01 15.26 7.46
N ILE A 165 19.58 14.05 7.53
CA ILE A 165 20.89 13.77 8.16
C ILE A 165 22.00 14.55 7.44
N LEU A 166 22.06 14.51 6.11
CA LEU A 166 23.06 15.23 5.32
C LEU A 166 23.00 16.74 5.54
N THR A 167 21.79 17.30 5.67
CA THR A 167 21.63 18.71 6.08
C THR A 167 22.11 18.96 7.50
N VAL A 168 21.72 18.15 8.49
CA VAL A 168 22.16 18.33 9.90
C VAL A 168 23.69 18.25 10.05
N PHE A 169 24.35 17.33 9.35
CA PHE A 169 25.81 17.20 9.33
C PHE A 169 26.53 18.28 8.51
N LYS A 170 25.81 19.28 7.99
CA LYS A 170 26.35 20.39 7.17
C LYS A 170 27.09 19.92 5.91
N ILE A 171 26.83 18.70 5.44
CA ILE A 171 27.37 18.21 4.16
C ILE A 171 26.70 18.97 3.01
N ILE A 172 25.43 19.35 3.18
CA ILE A 172 24.73 20.28 2.29
C ILE A 172 24.67 21.67 2.97
N PRO A 173 24.99 22.78 2.26
CA PRO A 173 24.95 24.11 2.84
C PRO A 173 23.54 24.45 3.35
N HIS A 174 23.42 24.81 4.64
CA HIS A 174 22.13 25.19 5.23
C HIS A 174 21.47 26.39 4.53
N GLU A 175 22.30 27.27 3.96
CA GLU A 175 21.84 28.47 3.24
C GLU A 175 20.96 28.12 2.04
N TRP A 176 21.18 26.98 1.39
CA TRP A 176 20.40 26.56 0.22
C TRP A 176 18.95 26.23 0.55
N PHE A 177 18.67 25.96 1.82
CA PHE A 177 17.36 25.61 2.34
C PHE A 177 16.81 26.64 3.32
N ARG A 178 17.43 27.82 3.45
CA ARG A 178 16.80 28.92 4.18
C ARG A 178 15.60 29.45 3.39
N PRO A 179 14.47 29.80 4.05
CA PRO A 179 14.18 29.71 5.48
C PRO A 179 13.55 28.37 5.93
N LEU A 180 13.43 27.38 5.04
CA LEU A 180 12.79 26.08 5.29
C LEU A 180 13.38 25.31 6.49
N LEU A 181 14.71 25.21 6.58
CA LEU A 181 15.41 24.41 7.59
C LEU A 181 15.82 25.25 8.81
N THR A 182 14.84 25.72 9.57
CA THR A 182 15.08 26.21 10.93
C THR A 182 15.30 25.05 11.89
N GLU A 183 16.06 25.27 12.96
CA GLU A 183 16.31 24.25 14.00
C GLU A 183 14.99 23.70 14.59
N THR A 184 14.00 24.58 14.77
CA THR A 184 12.65 24.21 15.23
C THR A 184 11.93 23.31 14.23
N PHE A 185 12.05 23.59 12.93
CA PHE A 185 11.45 22.76 11.88
C PHE A 185 12.11 21.38 11.80
N ILE A 186 13.44 21.31 11.90
CA ILE A 186 14.18 20.03 11.90
C ILE A 186 13.70 19.14 13.06
N MET A 187 13.57 19.70 14.27
CA MET A 187 13.06 18.97 15.43
C MET A 187 11.62 18.48 15.23
N LEU A 188 10.75 19.31 14.65
CA LEU A 188 9.38 18.91 14.31
C LEU A 188 9.34 17.81 13.24
N CYS A 189 10.20 17.89 12.21
CA CYS A 189 10.31 16.87 11.17
C CYS A 189 10.80 15.53 11.74
N ILE A 190 11.75 15.53 12.67
CA ILE A 190 12.19 14.31 13.38
C ILE A 190 11.03 13.72 14.18
N LEU A 191 10.28 14.55 14.92
CA LEU A 191 9.11 14.10 15.68
C LEU A 191 8.03 13.50 14.76
N PHE A 192 7.69 14.18 13.67
CA PHE A 192 6.72 13.69 12.68
C PHE A 192 7.21 12.42 11.99
N THR A 193 8.50 12.28 11.73
CA THR A 193 9.09 11.07 11.18
C THR A 193 8.94 9.87 12.12
N ILE A 194 9.15 10.08 13.43
CA ILE A 194 8.92 9.05 14.46
C ILE A 194 7.43 8.69 14.54
N LEU A 195 6.54 9.69 14.48
CA LEU A 195 5.08 9.51 14.52
C LEU A 195 4.51 8.93 13.23
N LEU A 196 5.22 9.04 12.10
CA LEU A 196 4.76 8.57 10.80
C LEU A 196 4.46 7.07 10.82
N TYR A 197 5.35 6.27 11.43
CA TYR A 197 5.20 4.82 11.51
C TYR A 197 3.97 4.38 12.33
N PRO A 198 3.74 4.86 13.57
CA PRO A 198 2.53 4.53 14.31
C PRO A 198 1.26 5.03 13.63
N VAL A 199 1.27 6.20 12.99
CA VAL A 199 0.13 6.72 12.22
C VAL A 199 -0.21 5.79 11.04
N CYS A 200 0.79 5.37 10.27
CA CYS A 200 0.61 4.38 9.20
C CYS A 200 0.05 3.06 9.71
N LEU A 201 0.54 2.56 10.86
CA LEU A 201 0.06 1.32 11.45
C LEU A 201 -1.39 1.41 11.96
N ILE A 202 -1.77 2.53 12.57
CA ILE A 202 -3.14 2.77 13.03
C ILE A 202 -4.08 2.81 11.83
N SER A 203 -3.71 3.55 10.79
CA SER A 203 -4.49 3.67 9.56
C SER A 203 -4.61 2.33 8.85
N TYR A 204 -3.54 1.53 8.80
CA TYR A 204 -3.56 0.15 8.30
C TYR A 204 -4.51 -0.76 9.07
N LYS A 205 -4.50 -0.70 10.41
CA LYS A 205 -5.46 -1.46 11.21
C LYS A 205 -6.91 -1.02 10.95
N TRP A 206 -7.14 0.27 10.70
CA TRP A 206 -8.46 0.80 10.39
C TRP A 206 -8.95 0.35 9.01
N GLY A 207 -8.10 0.47 7.99
CA GLY A 207 -8.40 -0.03 6.64
C GLY A 207 -8.68 -1.53 6.64
N LYS A 208 -7.90 -2.31 7.39
CA LYS A 208 -8.12 -3.76 7.54
C LYS A 208 -9.50 -4.08 8.12
N LYS A 209 -9.99 -3.31 9.11
CA LYS A 209 -11.32 -3.52 9.69
C LYS A 209 -12.47 -3.14 8.76
N ALA A 210 -12.24 -2.21 7.83
CA ALA A 210 -13.25 -1.78 6.86
C ALA A 210 -13.36 -2.73 5.64
N SER A 211 -12.45 -3.70 5.52
CA SER A 211 -12.42 -4.72 4.47
C SER A 211 -13.12 -6.03 4.89
N ILE A 212 -13.49 -6.15 6.17
CA ILE A 212 -14.25 -7.29 6.74
C ILE A 212 -15.74 -6.94 6.72
#